data_AF-A0AAV6CHE1-F1
#
_entry.id   AF-A0AAV6CHE1-F1
#
_cell.length_a   1.000
_cell.length_b   1.000
_cell.length_c   1.000
_cell.angle_alpha   90.00
_cell.angle_beta   90.00
_cell.angle_gamma   90.00
#
_symmetry.space_group_name_H-M   'P 1'
#
loop_
_entity.id
_entity.type
_entity.pdbx_description
1 polymer ?
#
loop_
_entity_poly.entity_id
_entity_poly.type
_entity_poly.pdbx_seq_one_letter_code
_entity_poly.pdbx_strand_id
1 'polypeptide(L)'
;MTEAPVASSIDLSGEWLGFYTGHYDEVVKIVQRGDQVEAIKITGDEYVPAEEVTFRANLRTGDGMGQVAEKEFRNARFVPGKLDIINEDKIVFHWFNCGSVEFRRDE
;
A
#
# COMPACT_ATOMS: atom_id res chain seq x y z
N MET A 1 -12.03 -32.76 16.27
CA MET A 1 -11.77 -31.88 15.12
C MET A 1 -11.76 -30.48 15.67
N THR A 2 -10.58 -29.92 15.89
CA THR A 2 -10.42 -28.59 16.46
C THR A 2 -10.45 -27.61 15.29
N GLU A 3 -11.42 -26.70 15.26
CA GLU A 3 -11.39 -25.59 14.30
C GLU A 3 -10.09 -24.81 14.47
N ALA A 4 -9.40 -24.56 13.37
CA ALA A 4 -8.29 -23.62 13.35
C ALA A 4 -8.80 -22.23 13.74
N PRO A 5 -8.02 -21.41 14.47
CA PRO A 5 -8.45 -20.06 14.80
C PRO A 5 -8.70 -19.30 13.50
N VAL A 6 -9.90 -18.74 13.36
CA VAL A 6 -10.21 -17.77 12.31
C VAL A 6 -9.29 -16.59 12.57
N ALA A 7 -8.25 -16.43 11.77
CA ALA A 7 -7.42 -15.24 11.81
C ALA A 7 -8.37 -14.04 11.66
N SER A 8 -8.36 -13.14 12.64
CA SER A 8 -9.07 -11.86 12.57
C SER A 8 -8.82 -11.23 11.20
N SER A 9 -9.84 -11.18 10.36
CA SER A 9 -9.73 -10.63 9.01
C SER A 9 -9.65 -9.12 9.13
N ILE A 10 -8.43 -8.58 9.24
CA ILE A 10 -8.19 -7.14 9.20
C ILE A 10 -8.79 -6.61 7.88
N ASP A 11 -9.63 -5.58 8.00
CA ASP A 11 -10.16 -4.82 6.87
C ASP A 11 -9.39 -3.50 6.75
N LEU A 12 -8.51 -3.44 5.76
CA LEU A 12 -7.71 -2.26 5.43
C LEU A 12 -8.45 -1.31 4.48
N SER A 13 -9.67 -1.62 4.03
CA SER A 13 -10.42 -0.76 3.11
C SER A 13 -10.57 0.66 3.65
N GLY A 14 -10.56 1.66 2.75
CA GLY A 14 -10.76 3.06 3.12
C GLY A 14 -9.60 3.96 2.74
N GLU A 15 -9.59 5.17 3.28
CA GLU A 15 -8.57 6.19 3.02
C GLU A 15 -7.44 6.11 4.05
N TRP A 16 -6.22 6.35 3.59
CA TRP A 16 -5.00 6.25 4.37
C TRP A 16 -4.03 7.36 3.99
N LEU A 17 -3.35 7.96 4.96
CA LEU A 17 -2.31 8.95 4.78
C LEU A 17 -0.94 8.26 4.70
N GLY A 18 -0.26 8.37 3.56
CA GLY A 18 1.08 7.84 3.31
C GLY A 18 2.17 8.88 3.47
N PHE A 19 3.17 8.59 4.31
CA PHE A 19 4.32 9.47 4.57
C PHE A 19 5.48 9.18 3.61
N TYR A 20 5.50 9.85 2.45
CA TYR A 20 6.55 9.69 1.45
C TYR A 20 7.74 10.62 1.77
N THR A 21 8.83 10.07 2.34
CA THR A 21 10.02 10.87 2.71
C THR A 21 10.56 11.66 1.52
N GLY A 22 10.57 12.99 1.62
CA GLY A 22 11.02 13.90 0.56
C GLY A 22 9.91 14.41 -0.37
N HIS A 23 8.68 13.95 -0.18
CA HIS A 23 7.46 14.42 -0.86
C HIS A 23 6.45 14.92 0.18
N TYR A 24 5.34 15.48 -0.28
CA TYR A 24 4.19 15.76 0.59
C TYR A 24 3.55 14.44 1.03
N ASP A 25 2.81 14.47 2.12
CA ASP A 25 1.99 13.32 2.51
C ASP A 25 0.92 13.09 1.44
N GLU A 26 0.69 11.82 1.10
CA GLU A 26 -0.21 11.44 0.01
C GLU A 26 -1.34 10.58 0.53
N VAL A 27 -2.58 10.92 0.17
CA VAL A 27 -3.77 10.15 0.52
C VAL A 27 -3.93 9.03 -0.49
N VAL A 28 -4.17 7.81 -0.01
CA VAL A 28 -4.48 6.64 -0.83
C VAL A 28 -5.79 6.00 -0.40
N LYS A 29 -6.50 5.40 -1.35
CA LYS A 29 -7.65 4.54 -1.09
C LYS A 29 -7.25 3.09 -1.24
N ILE A 30 -7.43 2.30 -0.20
CA ILE A 30 -7.27 0.84 -0.24
C ILE A 30 -8.61 0.21 -0.62
N VAL A 31 -8.58 -0.63 -1.65
CA VAL A 31 -9.68 -1.52 -2.04
C VAL A 31 -9.27 -2.94 -1.68
N GLN A 32 -9.98 -3.57 -0.75
CA GLN A 32 -9.75 -4.95 -0.34
C GLN A 32 -10.77 -5.92 -0.95
N ARG A 33 -10.29 -7.06 -1.46
CA ARG A 33 -11.08 -8.18 -1.95
C ARG A 33 -10.53 -9.49 -1.37
N GLY A 34 -11.08 -9.89 -0.23
CA GLY A 34 -10.53 -11.01 0.56
C GLY A 34 -9.13 -10.65 1.05
N ASP A 35 -8.13 -11.46 0.71
CA ASP A 35 -6.74 -11.20 1.06
C ASP A 35 -6.01 -10.29 0.07
N GLN A 36 -6.64 -9.84 -1.01
CA GLN A 36 -6.01 -8.98 -2.00
C GLN A 36 -6.33 -7.52 -1.70
N VAL A 37 -5.30 -6.67 -1.65
CA VAL A 37 -5.47 -5.21 -1.54
C VAL A 37 -4.82 -4.50 -2.72
N GLU A 38 -5.46 -3.42 -3.15
CA GLU A 38 -4.93 -2.45 -4.11
C GLU A 38 -5.05 -1.05 -3.51
N ALA A 39 -3.92 -0.37 -3.33
CA ALA A 39 -3.86 1.01 -2.86
C ALA A 39 -3.72 1.95 -4.05
N ILE A 40 -4.69 2.84 -4.21
CA ILE A 40 -4.79 3.80 -5.32
C ILE A 40 -4.56 5.19 -4.76
N LYS A 41 -3.68 5.98 -5.38
CA LYS A 41 -3.44 7.37 -4.98
C LYS A 41 -4.69 8.22 -5.19
N ILE A 42 -5.19 8.83 -4.12
CA ILE A 42 -6.20 9.90 -4.19
C ILE A 42 -5.48 11.21 -4.51
N THR A 43 -4.42 11.51 -3.75
CA THR A 43 -3.44 12.52 -4.14
C THR A 43 -2.21 11.80 -4.69
N GLY A 44 -1.56 12.42 -5.66
CA GLY A 44 -0.35 11.88 -6.25
C GLY A 44 0.70 12.95 -6.50
N ASP A 45 1.86 12.47 -6.91
CA ASP A 45 3.06 13.26 -7.08
C ASP A 45 3.54 13.21 -8.54
N GLU A 46 4.68 13.85 -8.81
CA GLU A 46 5.25 13.91 -10.16
C GLU A 46 5.78 12.55 -10.68
N TYR A 47 5.89 11.55 -9.82
CA TYR A 47 6.33 10.19 -10.16
C TYR A 47 5.14 9.26 -10.31
N VAL A 48 4.23 9.21 -9.33
CA VAL A 48 3.00 8.42 -9.41
C VAL A 48 1.80 9.35 -9.18
N PRO A 49 1.05 9.69 -10.24
CA PRO A 49 -0.03 10.66 -10.15
C PRO A 49 -1.26 10.10 -9.41
N ALA A 50 -2.23 10.98 -9.15
CA ALA A 50 -3.53 10.57 -8.64
C ALA A 50 -4.20 9.56 -9.59
N GLU A 51 -5.10 8.73 -9.04
CA GLU A 51 -5.82 7.64 -9.71
C GLU A 51 -4.95 6.42 -10.08
N GLU A 52 -3.62 6.52 -9.96
CA GLU A 52 -2.72 5.40 -10.19
C GLU A 52 -2.55 4.51 -8.96
N VAL A 53 -2.27 3.23 -9.21
CA VAL A 53 -1.95 2.27 -8.16
C VAL A 53 -0.57 2.58 -7.59
N THR A 54 -0.45 2.67 -6.27
CA THR A 54 0.87 2.81 -5.62
C THR A 54 1.42 1.47 -5.16
N PHE A 55 0.57 0.57 -4.64
CA PHE A 55 0.95 -0.83 -4.39
C PHE A 55 -0.25 -1.78 -4.45
N ARG A 56 0.07 -3.06 -4.65
CA ARG A 56 -0.82 -4.21 -4.47
C ARG A 56 -0.18 -5.20 -3.52
N ALA A 57 -0.96 -5.89 -2.69
CA ALA A 57 -0.42 -6.90 -1.79
C ALA A 57 -1.42 -8.01 -1.44
N ASN A 58 -0.89 -9.15 -1.02
CA ASN A 58 -1.66 -10.21 -0.40
C ASN A 58 -1.52 -10.14 1.14
N LEU A 59 -2.63 -9.96 1.87
CA LEU A 59 -2.62 -9.82 3.33
C LEU A 59 -2.16 -11.07 4.08
N ARG A 60 -2.30 -12.26 3.48
CA ARG A 60 -1.89 -13.52 4.10
C ARG A 60 -0.38 -13.75 3.98
N THR A 61 0.25 -13.38 2.86
CA THR A 61 1.69 -13.59 2.66
C THR A 61 2.54 -12.34 2.90
N GLY A 62 1.91 -11.16 2.82
CA GLY A 62 2.56 -9.86 2.76
C GLY A 62 3.19 -9.56 1.39
N ASP A 63 3.22 -10.51 0.46
CA ASP A 63 3.87 -10.29 -0.83
C ASP A 63 3.10 -9.26 -1.65
N GLY A 64 3.82 -8.35 -2.28
CA GLY A 64 3.21 -7.29 -3.06
C GLY A 64 4.08 -6.78 -4.20
N MET A 65 3.50 -5.86 -4.95
CA MET A 65 4.13 -5.15 -6.05
C MET A 65 3.86 -3.66 -5.87
N GLY A 66 4.92 -2.87 -5.87
CA GLY A 66 4.84 -1.41 -5.74
C GLY A 66 5.14 -0.72 -7.07
N GLN A 67 4.38 0.31 -7.40
CA GLN A 67 4.58 1.12 -8.60
C GLN A 67 5.72 2.12 -8.36
N VAL A 68 6.63 2.21 -9.32
CA VAL A 68 7.71 3.20 -9.38
C VAL A 68 7.79 3.77 -10.79
N ALA A 69 8.22 5.03 -10.91
CA ALA A 69 8.41 5.69 -12.19
C ALA A 69 9.50 6.76 -12.08
N GLU A 70 9.96 7.24 -13.23
CA GLU A 70 10.67 8.51 -13.32
C GLU A 70 9.66 9.68 -13.28
N LYS A 71 10.17 10.89 -13.07
CA LYS A 71 9.38 12.13 -13.14
C LYS A 71 8.57 12.21 -14.45
N GLU A 72 7.36 12.76 -14.32
CA GLU A 72 6.29 12.77 -15.32
C GLU A 72 5.71 11.38 -15.62
N PHE A 73 5.75 10.49 -14.63
CA PHE A 73 5.25 9.12 -14.70
C PHE A 73 5.85 8.30 -15.87
N ARG A 74 7.10 8.60 -16.23
CA ARG A 74 7.79 7.91 -17.34
C ARG A 74 8.39 6.60 -16.86
N ASN A 75 8.45 5.62 -17.76
CA ASN A 75 9.00 4.29 -17.47
C ASN A 75 8.35 3.61 -16.25
N ALA A 76 7.05 3.86 -16.04
CA ALA A 76 6.28 3.27 -14.96
C ALA A 76 6.34 1.75 -14.98
N ARG A 77 6.66 1.16 -13.84
CA ARG A 77 6.74 -0.29 -13.68
C ARG A 77 6.45 -0.69 -12.24
N PHE A 78 6.06 -1.95 -12.08
CA PHE A 78 5.94 -2.57 -10.77
C PHE A 78 7.24 -3.26 -10.39
N VAL A 79 7.67 -3.06 -9.14
CA VAL A 79 8.78 -3.78 -8.52
C VAL A 79 8.27 -4.63 -7.36
N PRO A 80 8.92 -5.76 -7.05
CA PRO A 80 8.56 -6.57 -5.88
C PRO A 80 8.62 -5.75 -4.60
N GLY A 81 7.73 -6.08 -3.67
CA GLY A 81 7.65 -5.44 -2.38
C GLY A 81 6.98 -6.31 -1.33
N LYS A 82 6.88 -5.78 -0.12
CA LYS A 82 6.25 -6.45 1.01
C LYS A 82 5.40 -5.48 1.82
N LEU A 83 4.19 -5.90 2.15
CA LEU A 83 3.29 -5.23 3.08
C LEU A 83 3.47 -5.84 4.47
N ASP A 84 3.83 -5.00 5.43
CA ASP A 84 3.82 -5.32 6.85
C ASP A 84 2.60 -4.63 7.50
N ILE A 85 1.74 -5.43 8.13
CA ILE A 85 0.57 -4.95 8.87
C ILE A 85 0.98 -4.82 10.33
N ILE A 86 1.10 -3.58 10.82
CA ILE A 86 1.52 -3.32 12.21
C ILE A 86 0.32 -3.43 13.15
N ASN A 87 -0.79 -2.79 12.79
CA ASN A 87 -2.10 -2.90 13.42
C ASN A 87 -3.19 -2.42 12.43
N GLU A 88 -4.44 -2.29 12.90
CA GLU A 88 -5.61 -1.92 12.08
C GLU A 88 -5.52 -0.50 11.48
N ASP A 89 -4.70 0.37 12.05
CA ASP A 89 -4.59 1.79 11.68
C ASP A 89 -3.19 2.17 11.20
N LYS A 90 -2.27 1.20 11.10
CA LYS A 90 -0.89 1.42 10.67
C LYS A 90 -0.35 0.24 9.88
N ILE A 91 0.06 0.51 8.65
CA ILE A 91 0.72 -0.44 7.76
C ILE A 91 1.99 0.19 7.15
N VAL A 92 2.91 -0.65 6.67
CA VAL A 92 4.11 -0.21 5.96
C VAL A 92 4.26 -1.02 4.69
N PHE A 93 4.41 -0.36 3.55
CA PHE A 93 4.78 -1.03 2.30
C PHE A 93 6.24 -0.77 1.98
N HIS A 94 6.98 -1.84 1.69
CA HIS A 94 8.38 -1.83 1.31
C HIS A 94 8.53 -2.13 -0.17
N TRP A 95 9.00 -1.16 -0.96
CA TRP A 95 9.46 -1.39 -2.34
C TRP A 95 10.91 -1.90 -2.28
N PHE A 96 11.17 -3.13 -2.74
CA PHE A 96 12.49 -3.72 -2.63
C PHE A 96 13.53 -2.86 -3.38
N ASN A 97 14.60 -2.49 -2.66
CA ASN A 97 15.68 -1.61 -3.13
C ASN A 97 15.27 -0.16 -3.47
N CYS A 98 14.04 0.26 -3.18
CA CYS A 98 13.59 1.64 -3.44
C CYS A 98 13.22 2.42 -2.17
N GLY A 99 12.77 1.72 -1.11
CA GLY A 99 12.42 2.35 0.16
C GLY A 99 11.13 1.80 0.74
N SER A 100 10.55 2.53 1.70
CA SER A 100 9.29 2.15 2.33
C SER A 100 8.47 3.36 2.69
N VAL A 101 7.16 3.18 2.76
CA VAL A 101 6.20 4.21 3.15
C VAL A 101 5.32 3.65 4.25
N GLU A 102 5.19 4.43 5.31
CA GLU A 102 4.23 4.18 6.38
C GLU A 102 2.89 4.81 5.99
N PHE A 103 1.81 4.07 6.16
CA PHE A 103 0.45 4.55 5.96
C PHE A 103 -0.31 4.48 7.29
N ARG A 104 -1.04 5.54 7.61
CA ARG A 104 -1.90 5.62 8.80
C ARG A 104 -3.33 6.00 8.43
N ARG A 105 -4.31 5.53 9.21
CA ARG A 105 -5.64 6.13 9.23
C ARG A 105 -5.60 7.39 10.08
N ASP A 106 -6.29 8.44 9.64
CA ASP A 106 -6.59 9.57 10.52
C ASP A 106 -7.64 9.11 11.55
N GLU A 107 -7.43 9.45 12.83
CA GLU A 107 -8.40 9.22 13.92
C GLU A 107 -9.67 10.05 13.76
#